data_AF-A0A1A9IYT6-F1
#
_entry.id   AF-A0A1A9IYT6-F1
#
_cell.length_a   1.000
_cell.length_b   1.000
_cell.length_c   1.000
_cell.angle_alpha   90.00
_cell.angle_beta   90.00
_cell.angle_gamma   90.00
#
_symmetry.space_group_name_H-M   'P 1'
#
loop_
_entity.id
_entity.type
_entity.pdbx_description
1 polymer ?
#
loop_
_entity_poly.entity_id
_entity_poly.type
_entity_poly.pdbx_seq_one_letter_code
_entity_poly.pdbx_strand_id
1 'polypeptide(L)'
;MSNPDLHGMWADAHVSYSASAGPGAAHRSDPLAEQTAAWNARLAEAAPQGALLTDNAMFASLRGGDTQHLLHVTHSFDRIMHDGTLRPSGGCLVGSLYCAPLTPTSGGLRMHNLAEYVLTREAPASLARSPFSGRVTTPLVLEITTPRHGYRGLAGIDYLRLGSIHLRNYRELENLLGPTERCELREAVVSRVKNSADFLGLAAAIAHRPEPAEHKAFPRLLSETIPRLPVLGYVYFEALSEYLMLYSRSPHTQRLSEQGEFNNWLYKKVLFEGFPGTAGHFDLARFRPGFALLEQILGQVDPSIEAAHARAHLTARISHLATARFLGPERSAEPWHRIRWDFDHVAEVFGPLLGHLIHRELRRFHRYPDFYHFFDAYKAVQAWNYWNHMDIALPFNGTMPKGEIGVNPAYSELDYRVWRAELGDDGLLHPVQEVTLRLTPRLVDTQHTLMRDSRTAGRHDVPRKTRRLADSTL
;
A
#
# COMPACT_ATOMS: atom_id res chain seq x y z
N MET A 1 -14.52 -13.25 24.67
CA MET A 1 -13.29 -12.61 24.15
C MET A 1 -13.61 -11.15 23.91
N SER A 2 -12.82 -10.23 24.46
CA SER A 2 -13.01 -8.79 24.22
C SER A 2 -12.81 -8.51 22.73
N ASN A 3 -13.82 -7.93 22.08
CA ASN A 3 -13.67 -7.41 20.72
C ASN A 3 -12.53 -6.38 20.76
N PRO A 4 -11.42 -6.54 20.03
CA PRO A 4 -10.32 -5.57 20.08
C PRO A 4 -10.85 -4.19 19.74
N ASP A 5 -10.45 -3.19 20.50
CA ASP A 5 -10.91 -1.81 20.33
C ASP A 5 -10.56 -1.31 18.91
N LEU A 6 -11.55 -0.75 18.22
CA LEU A 6 -11.39 -0.29 16.83
C LEU A 6 -10.33 0.82 16.76
N HIS A 7 -10.38 1.70 17.75
CA HIS A 7 -9.45 2.81 17.86
C HIS A 7 -8.02 2.29 18.05
N GLY A 8 -7.79 1.33 18.96
CA GLY A 8 -6.51 0.65 19.12
C GLY A 8 -5.97 -0.01 17.84
N MET A 9 -6.83 -0.64 17.03
CA MET A 9 -6.43 -1.25 15.75
C MET A 9 -6.00 -0.22 14.71
N TRP A 10 -6.70 0.92 14.62
CA TRP A 10 -6.28 2.01 13.75
C TRP A 10 -5.03 2.69 14.26
N ALA A 11 -4.85 2.84 15.57
CA ALA A 11 -3.61 3.34 16.15
C ALA A 11 -2.41 2.44 15.80
N ASP A 12 -2.54 1.11 15.89
CA ASP A 12 -1.49 0.17 15.46
C ASP A 12 -1.19 0.26 13.96
N ALA A 13 -2.21 0.48 13.13
CA ALA A 13 -2.03 0.66 11.69
C ALA A 13 -1.34 1.98 11.31
N HIS A 14 -1.23 2.94 12.24
CA HIS A 14 -0.53 4.20 12.02
C HIS A 14 0.90 4.17 12.59
N VAL A 15 1.81 4.84 11.88
CA VAL A 15 3.20 5.05 12.29
C VAL A 15 3.39 6.54 12.54
N SER A 16 3.85 6.89 13.74
CA SER A 16 4.16 8.28 14.11
C SER A 16 5.63 8.59 13.88
N TYR A 17 5.92 9.65 13.12
CA TYR A 17 7.28 10.13 12.81
C TYR A 17 7.64 11.45 13.53
N SER A 18 6.92 11.80 14.60
CA SER A 18 7.24 12.98 15.41
C SER A 18 8.49 12.72 16.26
N ALA A 19 9.40 13.71 16.33
CA ALA A 19 10.74 13.63 16.93
C ALA A 19 10.80 13.39 18.46
N SER A 20 9.72 12.93 19.08
CA SER A 20 9.59 12.76 20.52
C SER A 20 8.60 11.66 20.91
N ALA A 21 8.40 10.66 20.07
CA ALA A 21 7.83 9.41 20.56
C ALA A 21 8.96 8.65 21.31
N GLY A 22 9.24 9.06 22.55
CA GLY A 22 9.85 8.14 23.52
C GLY A 22 9.06 6.82 23.48
N PRO A 23 9.71 5.65 23.70
CA PRO A 23 9.26 4.33 23.26
C PRO A 23 7.74 4.22 23.29
N GLY A 24 7.12 4.50 22.13
CA GLY A 24 5.69 4.73 22.04
C GLY A 24 5.01 3.47 22.52
N ALA A 25 4.25 3.58 23.62
CA ALA A 25 3.64 2.50 24.40
C ALA A 25 3.82 1.14 23.75
N ALA A 26 5.04 0.60 23.83
CA ALA A 26 5.28 -0.75 23.39
C ALA A 26 4.33 -1.56 24.25
N HIS A 27 3.39 -2.27 23.62
CA HIS A 27 2.73 -3.34 24.33
C HIS A 27 3.87 -4.14 24.94
N ARG A 28 4.01 -4.11 26.27
CA ARG A 28 5.12 -4.71 27.02
C ARG A 28 5.23 -6.23 26.77
N SER A 29 4.36 -6.79 25.94
CA SER A 29 4.27 -8.16 25.50
C SER A 29 4.75 -8.42 24.05
N ASP A 30 5.20 -7.44 23.24
CA ASP A 30 5.61 -7.69 21.84
C ASP A 30 7.04 -8.29 21.72
N PRO A 31 7.22 -9.60 21.42
CA PRO A 31 8.51 -10.25 21.29
C PRO A 31 9.35 -9.73 20.12
N LEU A 32 8.79 -8.95 19.21
CA LEU A 32 9.49 -8.33 18.09
C LEU A 32 9.76 -6.84 18.28
N ALA A 33 9.29 -6.21 19.37
CA ALA A 33 9.46 -4.77 19.57
C ALA A 33 10.94 -4.34 19.56
N GLU A 34 11.80 -5.06 20.29
CA GLU A 34 13.26 -4.82 20.29
C GLU A 34 13.85 -4.98 18.89
N GLN A 35 13.41 -6.01 18.14
CA GLN A 35 13.87 -6.23 16.78
C GLN A 35 13.40 -5.12 15.83
N THR A 36 12.17 -4.65 15.95
CA THR A 36 11.64 -3.52 15.16
C THR A 36 12.41 -2.25 15.49
N ALA A 37 12.70 -1.97 16.76
CA ALA A 37 13.53 -0.84 17.16
C ALA A 37 14.95 -0.96 16.57
N ALA A 38 15.57 -2.15 16.62
CA ALA A 38 16.87 -2.40 16.02
C ALA A 38 16.87 -2.24 14.48
N TRP A 39 15.79 -2.64 13.81
CA TRP A 39 15.61 -2.35 12.38
C TRP A 39 15.55 -0.86 12.12
N ASN A 40 14.72 -0.12 12.86
CA ASN A 40 14.56 1.32 12.67
C ASN A 40 15.89 2.05 12.88
N ALA A 41 16.62 1.73 13.95
CA ALA A 41 17.94 2.31 14.23
C ALA A 41 18.94 1.97 13.11
N ARG A 42 19.05 0.69 12.73
CA ARG A 42 19.98 0.27 11.66
C ARG A 42 19.68 0.95 10.33
N LEU A 43 18.41 1.04 9.94
CA LEU A 43 18.02 1.67 8.67
C LEU A 43 18.29 3.18 8.69
N ALA A 44 18.05 3.86 9.81
CA ALA A 44 18.28 5.29 9.93
C ALA A 44 19.78 5.65 10.04
N GLU A 45 20.57 4.84 10.73
CA GLU A 45 21.96 5.16 11.07
C GLU A 45 22.99 4.56 10.12
N ALA A 46 22.76 3.34 9.61
CA ALA A 46 23.78 2.61 8.85
C ALA A 46 23.55 2.64 7.33
N ALA A 47 22.34 2.96 6.87
CA ALA A 47 22.07 3.03 5.44
C ALA A 47 22.54 4.38 4.85
N PRO A 48 23.09 4.42 3.63
CA PRO A 48 23.55 5.65 2.99
C PRO A 48 22.52 6.79 2.98
N GLN A 49 21.26 6.48 2.72
CA GLN A 49 20.16 7.46 2.72
C GLN A 49 19.28 7.37 3.97
N GLY A 50 19.79 6.81 5.07
CA GLY A 50 19.02 6.54 6.29
C GLY A 50 18.43 7.78 6.95
N ALA A 51 19.14 8.92 6.89
CA ALA A 51 18.68 10.20 7.44
C ALA A 51 17.33 10.65 6.89
N LEU A 52 17.03 10.32 5.62
CA LEU A 52 15.77 10.65 4.95
C LEU A 52 14.55 9.96 5.59
N LEU A 53 14.74 8.90 6.39
CA LEU A 53 13.65 8.25 7.12
C LEU A 53 13.07 9.14 8.23
N THR A 54 13.86 10.06 8.76
CA THR A 54 13.47 10.95 9.85
C THR A 54 13.42 12.43 9.46
N ASP A 55 14.21 12.81 8.45
CA ASP A 55 14.32 14.18 7.97
C ASP A 55 14.35 14.22 6.44
N ASN A 56 13.24 14.64 5.83
CA ASN A 56 13.08 14.70 4.38
C ASN A 56 12.17 15.88 4.00
N ALA A 57 12.18 16.25 2.72
CA ALA A 57 11.44 17.40 2.20
C ALA A 57 9.91 17.27 2.41
N MET A 58 9.36 16.06 2.31
CA MET A 58 7.94 15.79 2.57
C MET A 58 7.58 16.10 4.02
N PHE A 59 8.39 15.64 4.98
CA PHE A 59 8.21 15.89 6.40
C PHE A 59 8.39 17.37 6.75
N ALA A 60 9.37 18.04 6.16
CA ALA A 60 9.56 19.47 6.31
C ALA A 60 8.31 20.24 5.83
N SER A 61 7.75 19.87 4.67
CA SER A 61 6.51 20.46 4.16
C SER A 61 5.35 20.27 5.12
N LEU A 62 5.11 19.03 5.55
CA LEU A 62 3.99 18.68 6.43
C LEU A 62 4.09 19.34 7.83
N ARG A 63 5.30 19.53 8.36
CA ARG A 63 5.52 20.20 9.66
C ARG A 63 5.44 21.72 9.57
N GLY A 64 5.97 22.31 8.48
CA GLY A 64 6.25 23.75 8.41
C GLY A 64 5.24 24.59 7.64
N GLY A 65 4.34 23.99 6.86
CA GLY A 65 3.42 24.74 5.99
C GLY A 65 1.99 24.84 6.52
N ASP A 66 1.48 26.07 6.63
CA ASP A 66 0.04 26.32 6.81
C ASP A 66 -0.75 25.82 5.57
N THR A 67 -0.16 26.02 4.38
CA THR A 67 -0.71 25.57 3.09
C THR A 67 0.20 24.54 2.43
N GLN A 68 -0.36 23.39 2.11
CA GLN A 68 0.29 22.31 1.37
C GLN A 68 -0.13 22.36 -0.11
N HIS A 69 0.84 22.21 -1.01
CA HIS A 69 0.57 22.08 -2.44
C HIS A 69 0.75 20.62 -2.83
N LEU A 70 -0.30 20.00 -3.34
CA LEU A 70 -0.37 18.56 -3.57
C LEU A 70 -0.79 18.27 -5.01
N LEU A 71 -0.07 17.39 -5.71
CA LEU A 71 -0.44 16.90 -7.03
C LEU A 71 -1.36 15.70 -6.92
N HIS A 72 -2.55 15.79 -7.50
CA HIS A 72 -3.40 14.66 -7.83
C HIS A 72 -3.38 14.42 -9.35
N VAL A 73 -3.18 13.18 -9.78
CA VAL A 73 -3.14 12.81 -11.20
C VAL A 73 -4.38 12.00 -11.55
N THR A 74 -5.15 12.46 -12.54
CA THR A 74 -6.37 11.78 -13.00
C THR A 74 -6.40 11.66 -14.52
N HIS A 75 -7.17 10.70 -15.02
CA HIS A 75 -7.50 10.57 -16.44
C HIS A 75 -9.02 10.71 -16.69
N SER A 76 -9.77 10.99 -15.63
CA SER A 76 -11.23 11.11 -15.63
C SER A 76 -11.68 12.55 -15.35
N PHE A 77 -10.89 13.53 -15.78
CA PHE A 77 -11.12 14.95 -15.47
C PHE A 77 -12.50 15.42 -15.93
N ASP A 78 -12.91 15.13 -17.16
CA ASP A 78 -14.22 15.53 -17.69
C ASP A 78 -15.39 15.01 -16.84
N ARG A 79 -15.26 13.78 -16.33
CA ARG A 79 -16.25 13.19 -15.44
C ARG A 79 -16.24 13.84 -14.06
N ILE A 80 -15.06 14.11 -13.51
CA ILE A 80 -14.92 14.80 -12.23
C ILE A 80 -15.57 16.18 -12.31
N MET A 81 -15.37 16.90 -13.42
CA MET A 81 -16.01 18.19 -13.69
C MET A 81 -17.52 18.07 -13.83
N HIS A 82 -18.01 17.08 -14.59
CA HIS A 82 -19.45 16.83 -14.73
C HIS A 82 -20.12 16.49 -13.38
N ASP A 83 -19.47 15.64 -12.57
CA ASP A 83 -20.00 15.20 -11.27
C ASP A 83 -19.79 16.25 -10.17
N GLY A 84 -18.97 17.28 -10.41
CA GLY A 84 -18.59 18.32 -9.45
C GLY A 84 -17.90 17.81 -8.17
N THR A 85 -17.41 16.57 -8.18
CA THR A 85 -16.86 15.91 -6.99
C THR A 85 -15.57 15.17 -7.27
N LEU A 86 -14.57 15.37 -6.41
CA LEU A 86 -13.35 14.57 -6.38
C LEU A 86 -13.46 13.55 -5.25
N ARG A 87 -13.21 12.28 -5.57
CA ARG A 87 -13.49 11.14 -4.69
C ARG A 87 -12.22 10.31 -4.44
N PRO A 88 -11.99 9.85 -3.21
CA PRO A 88 -10.87 8.96 -2.87
C PRO A 88 -11.02 7.56 -3.47
N SER A 89 -9.94 6.77 -3.40
CA SER A 89 -9.95 5.34 -3.79
C SER A 89 -9.46 4.44 -2.65
N GLY A 90 -9.89 3.17 -2.66
CA GLY A 90 -9.57 2.15 -1.63
C GLY A 90 -8.16 1.55 -1.74
N GLY A 91 -7.13 2.38 -1.97
CA GLY A 91 -5.73 1.97 -2.16
C GLY A 91 -4.92 1.80 -0.86
N CYS A 92 -3.60 1.93 -0.96
CA CYS A 92 -2.65 1.87 0.17
C CYS A 92 -2.93 2.95 1.24
N LEU A 93 -3.58 4.06 0.87
CA LEU A 93 -3.99 5.12 1.79
C LEU A 93 -5.48 5.06 2.18
N VAL A 94 -6.11 3.89 2.04
CA VAL A 94 -7.32 3.49 2.79
C VAL A 94 -8.57 4.38 2.61
N GLY A 95 -8.61 5.19 1.55
CA GLY A 95 -9.75 6.09 1.28
C GLY A 95 -9.44 7.58 1.46
N SER A 96 -8.17 7.95 1.49
CA SER A 96 -7.74 9.33 1.22
C SER A 96 -7.68 9.61 -0.28
N LEU A 97 -7.67 10.89 -0.64
CA LEU A 97 -7.31 11.32 -1.99
C LEU A 97 -5.80 11.18 -2.15
N TYR A 98 -5.37 10.32 -3.07
CA TYR A 98 -3.96 10.08 -3.32
C TYR A 98 -3.33 11.29 -4.02
N CYS A 99 -2.27 11.80 -3.41
CA CYS A 99 -1.50 12.93 -3.88
C CYS A 99 0.01 12.72 -3.68
N ALA A 100 0.80 13.62 -4.24
CA ALA A 100 2.23 13.73 -3.97
C ALA A 100 2.62 15.21 -3.76
N PRO A 101 3.67 15.52 -2.98
CA PRO A 101 4.00 16.89 -2.62
C PRO A 101 4.52 17.70 -3.83
N LEU A 102 4.18 18.99 -3.81
CA LEU A 102 4.69 20.01 -4.71
C LEU A 102 5.42 21.08 -3.88
N THR A 103 6.59 21.51 -4.33
CA THR A 103 7.35 22.58 -3.70
C THR A 103 7.18 23.86 -4.51
N PRO A 104 6.62 24.94 -3.93
CA PRO A 104 6.60 26.24 -4.57
C PRO A 104 8.01 26.77 -4.88
N THR A 105 8.18 27.32 -6.07
CA THR A 105 9.39 27.98 -6.54
C THR A 105 9.02 29.31 -7.19
N SER A 106 10.00 30.14 -7.58
CA SER A 106 9.74 31.40 -8.26
C SER A 106 9.10 31.24 -9.65
N GLY A 107 9.32 30.10 -10.33
CA GLY A 107 8.83 29.83 -11.67
C GLY A 107 7.54 29.00 -11.72
N GLY A 108 7.22 28.27 -10.66
CA GLY A 108 6.08 27.34 -10.64
C GLY A 108 6.18 26.32 -9.50
N LEU A 109 5.47 25.22 -9.62
CA LEU A 109 5.44 24.15 -8.62
C LEU A 109 6.37 23.01 -9.04
N ARG A 110 7.46 22.80 -8.30
CA ARG A 110 8.36 21.68 -8.52
C ARG A 110 7.72 20.40 -8.01
N MET A 111 7.67 19.38 -8.86
CA MET A 111 7.20 18.05 -8.48
C MET A 111 8.22 17.32 -7.61
N HIS A 112 7.74 16.65 -6.57
CA HIS A 112 8.50 15.56 -5.94
C HIS A 112 8.77 14.45 -6.98
N ASN A 113 9.91 13.77 -6.91
CA ASN A 113 10.32 12.82 -7.96
C ASN A 113 9.32 11.65 -8.17
N LEU A 114 8.60 11.24 -7.12
CA LEU A 114 7.47 10.31 -7.27
C LEU A 114 6.34 10.89 -8.13
N ALA A 115 5.97 12.15 -7.87
CA ALA A 115 4.90 12.86 -8.56
C ALA A 115 5.22 12.99 -10.06
N GLU A 116 6.46 13.38 -10.36
CA GLU A 116 7.00 13.46 -11.71
C GLU A 116 6.92 12.09 -12.43
N TYR A 117 7.34 11.02 -11.76
CA TYR A 117 7.26 9.67 -12.34
C TYR A 117 5.81 9.27 -12.65
N VAL A 118 4.89 9.51 -11.71
CA VAL A 118 3.48 9.17 -11.88
C VAL A 118 2.87 9.93 -13.06
N LEU A 119 3.12 11.23 -13.15
CA LEU A 119 2.56 12.08 -14.20
C LEU A 119 3.12 11.77 -15.59
N THR A 120 4.45 11.56 -15.68
CA THR A 120 5.16 11.49 -16.99
C THR A 120 5.36 10.06 -17.49
N ARG A 121 5.30 9.05 -16.62
CA ARG A 121 5.55 7.64 -16.98
C ARG A 121 4.37 6.73 -16.65
N GLU A 122 3.99 6.65 -15.37
CA GLU A 122 3.05 5.63 -14.91
C GLU A 122 1.64 5.84 -15.48
N ALA A 123 1.09 7.06 -15.34
CA ALA A 123 -0.25 7.37 -15.83
C ALA A 123 -0.36 7.27 -17.36
N PRO A 124 0.57 7.83 -18.16
CA PRO A 124 0.57 7.63 -19.61
C PRO A 124 0.67 6.16 -20.03
N ALA A 125 1.53 5.37 -19.36
CA ALA A 125 1.66 3.94 -19.66
C ALA A 125 0.37 3.15 -19.33
N SER A 126 -0.33 3.51 -18.26
CA SER A 126 -1.63 2.93 -17.93
C SER A 126 -2.67 3.25 -19.00
N LEU A 127 -2.72 4.52 -19.46
CA LEU A 127 -3.66 4.95 -20.49
C LEU A 127 -3.41 4.30 -21.84
N ALA A 128 -2.15 4.11 -22.24
CA ALA A 128 -1.79 3.43 -23.48
C ALA A 128 -2.31 1.98 -23.56
N ARG A 129 -2.62 1.36 -22.42
CA ARG A 129 -3.21 0.00 -22.33
C ARG A 129 -4.72 0.00 -22.12
N SER A 130 -5.32 1.16 -21.86
CA SER A 130 -6.75 1.30 -21.61
C SER A 130 -7.55 1.12 -22.91
N PRO A 131 -8.69 0.41 -22.90
CA PRO A 131 -9.55 0.30 -24.08
C PRO A 131 -10.24 1.63 -24.44
N PHE A 132 -10.13 2.66 -23.60
CA PHE A 132 -10.76 3.96 -23.79
C PHE A 132 -9.82 4.93 -24.51
N SER A 133 -9.87 4.94 -25.85
CA SER A 133 -9.13 5.89 -26.68
C SER A 133 -9.52 7.34 -26.40
N GLY A 134 -8.55 8.25 -26.34
CA GLY A 134 -8.78 9.70 -26.24
C GLY A 134 -8.73 10.29 -24.83
N ARG A 135 -8.51 9.48 -23.79
CA ARG A 135 -8.28 9.99 -22.43
C ARG A 135 -6.85 10.52 -22.30
N VAL A 136 -6.71 11.65 -21.62
CA VAL A 136 -5.41 12.27 -21.32
C VAL A 136 -5.18 12.32 -19.82
N THR A 137 -3.92 12.26 -19.42
CA THR A 137 -3.53 12.50 -18.03
C THR A 137 -3.68 13.99 -17.73
N THR A 138 -4.41 14.33 -16.68
CA THR A 138 -4.62 15.70 -16.21
C THR A 138 -4.06 15.86 -14.80
N PRO A 139 -3.08 16.76 -14.59
CA PRO A 139 -2.61 17.10 -13.26
C PRO A 139 -3.55 18.11 -12.61
N LEU A 140 -3.95 17.82 -11.37
CA LEU A 140 -4.68 18.73 -10.50
C LEU A 140 -3.79 19.14 -9.33
N VAL A 141 -3.65 20.43 -9.08
CA VAL A 141 -2.99 20.98 -7.90
C VAL A 141 -4.06 21.25 -6.85
N LEU A 142 -3.93 20.59 -5.70
CA LEU A 142 -4.72 20.85 -4.53
C LEU A 142 -3.90 21.73 -3.58
N GLU A 143 -4.37 22.95 -3.36
CA GLU A 143 -3.87 23.82 -2.29
C GLU A 143 -4.70 23.50 -1.05
N ILE A 144 -4.07 22.93 -0.02
CA ILE A 144 -4.75 22.54 1.22
C ILE A 144 -4.26 23.43 2.35
N THR A 145 -5.14 24.25 2.92
CA THR A 145 -4.85 25.01 4.13
C THR A 145 -5.31 24.21 5.34
N THR A 146 -4.34 23.82 6.17
CA THR A 146 -4.58 23.02 7.37
C THR A 146 -4.91 23.93 8.55
N PRO A 147 -5.98 23.66 9.33
CA PRO A 147 -6.35 24.52 10.43
C PRO A 147 -5.29 24.52 11.54
N ARG A 148 -5.21 25.61 12.30
CA ARG A 148 -4.17 25.78 13.33
C ARG A 148 -4.21 24.71 14.43
N HIS A 149 -5.39 24.21 14.78
CA HIS A 149 -5.56 23.16 15.78
C HIS A 149 -5.31 21.74 15.23
N GLY A 150 -5.33 21.59 13.90
CA GLY A 150 -5.07 20.34 13.18
C GLY A 150 -3.85 19.60 13.71
N TYR A 151 -3.90 18.26 13.76
CA TYR A 151 -2.75 17.46 14.17
C TYR A 151 -1.54 17.74 13.27
N ARG A 152 -0.49 18.33 13.86
CA ARG A 152 0.77 18.66 13.18
C ARG A 152 1.83 17.56 13.25
N GLY A 153 1.51 16.45 13.91
CA GLY A 153 2.40 15.30 13.90
C GLY A 153 2.37 14.57 12.56
N LEU A 154 3.41 13.80 12.31
CA LEU A 154 3.53 13.02 11.09
C LEU A 154 2.84 11.66 11.28
N ALA A 155 1.60 11.53 10.77
CA ALA A 155 0.82 10.30 10.82
C ALA A 155 0.89 9.53 9.48
N GLY A 156 1.73 8.50 9.43
CA GLY A 156 1.76 7.54 8.33
C GLY A 156 0.79 6.39 8.56
N ILE A 157 0.27 5.77 7.49
CA ILE A 157 -0.52 4.54 7.55
C ILE A 157 0.25 3.36 6.93
N ASP A 158 0.53 2.32 7.73
CA ASP A 158 1.16 1.08 7.27
C ASP A 158 0.06 0.11 6.82
N TYR A 159 -0.19 0.08 5.50
CA TYR A 159 -1.26 -0.76 4.95
C TYR A 159 -1.00 -2.27 5.15
N LEU A 160 0.23 -2.69 5.46
CA LEU A 160 0.55 -4.08 5.79
C LEU A 160 0.01 -4.49 7.17
N ARG A 161 -0.36 -3.53 8.03
CA ARG A 161 -1.00 -3.76 9.34
C ARG A 161 -2.53 -3.86 9.30
N LEU A 162 -3.15 -3.63 8.15
CA LEU A 162 -4.63 -3.63 8.02
C LEU A 162 -5.27 -5.01 8.17
N GLY A 163 -4.48 -6.08 8.31
CA GLY A 163 -4.97 -7.45 8.41
C GLY A 163 -6.00 -7.65 9.51
N SER A 164 -5.71 -7.15 10.73
CA SER A 164 -6.65 -7.24 11.85
C SER A 164 -7.95 -6.50 11.58
N ILE A 165 -7.87 -5.30 10.98
CA ILE A 165 -9.04 -4.49 10.58
C ILE A 165 -9.88 -5.23 9.55
N HIS A 166 -9.25 -5.84 8.54
CA HIS A 166 -9.95 -6.64 7.54
C HIS A 166 -10.68 -7.84 8.16
N LEU A 167 -10.04 -8.56 9.09
CA LEU A 167 -10.68 -9.70 9.77
C LEU A 167 -11.87 -9.27 10.62
N ARG A 168 -11.73 -8.16 11.35
CA ARG A 168 -12.85 -7.59 12.13
C ARG A 168 -14.00 -7.18 11.22
N ASN A 169 -13.72 -6.43 10.15
CA ASN A 169 -14.74 -5.98 9.21
C ASN A 169 -15.45 -7.17 8.57
N TYR A 170 -14.72 -8.26 8.28
CA TYR A 170 -15.33 -9.52 7.87
C TYR A 170 -16.30 -10.07 8.91
N ARG A 171 -15.91 -10.19 10.18
CA ARG A 171 -16.80 -10.70 11.24
C ARG A 171 -18.07 -9.85 11.40
N GLU A 172 -17.97 -8.53 11.21
CA GLU A 172 -19.13 -7.63 11.29
C GLU A 172 -20.05 -7.75 10.06
N LEU A 173 -19.48 -8.04 8.89
CA LEU A 173 -20.19 -8.02 7.60
C LEU A 173 -20.42 -9.42 6.99
N GLU A 174 -20.00 -10.50 7.64
CA GLU A 174 -20.03 -11.84 7.05
C GLU A 174 -21.44 -12.31 6.69
N ASN A 175 -22.46 -11.81 7.40
CA ASN A 175 -23.86 -12.12 7.12
C ASN A 175 -24.37 -11.52 5.80
N LEU A 176 -23.61 -10.62 5.18
CA LEU A 176 -23.89 -10.15 3.83
C LEU A 176 -23.52 -11.19 2.75
N LEU A 177 -22.68 -12.18 3.10
CA LEU A 177 -22.37 -13.34 2.28
C LEU A 177 -23.39 -14.46 2.51
N GLY A 178 -23.76 -15.16 1.44
CA GLY A 178 -24.57 -16.37 1.53
C GLY A 178 -23.84 -17.50 2.30
N PRO A 179 -24.55 -18.50 2.84
CA PRO A 179 -23.94 -19.60 3.57
C PRO A 179 -22.82 -20.32 2.82
N THR A 180 -23.01 -20.57 1.51
CA THR A 180 -22.01 -21.20 0.64
C THR A 180 -20.78 -20.31 0.44
N GLU A 181 -20.98 -19.03 0.12
CA GLU A 181 -19.88 -18.06 -0.05
C GLU A 181 -19.04 -17.95 1.23
N ARG A 182 -19.68 -17.95 2.40
CA ARG A 182 -18.97 -17.98 3.70
C ARG A 182 -18.15 -19.25 3.88
N CYS A 183 -18.74 -20.41 3.60
CA CYS A 183 -18.04 -21.70 3.73
C CYS A 183 -16.82 -21.76 2.80
N GLU A 184 -17.01 -21.44 1.52
CA GLU A 184 -15.96 -21.40 0.51
C GLU A 184 -14.84 -20.42 0.89
N LEU A 185 -15.19 -19.21 1.37
CA LEU A 185 -14.22 -18.23 1.84
C LEU A 185 -13.36 -18.82 2.96
N ARG A 186 -14.01 -19.32 4.01
CA ARG A 186 -13.36 -19.81 5.23
C ARG A 186 -12.43 -20.98 4.91
N GLU A 187 -12.89 -21.94 4.11
CA GLU A 187 -12.08 -23.07 3.66
C GLU A 187 -10.89 -22.63 2.81
N ALA A 188 -11.11 -21.72 1.86
CA ALA A 188 -10.06 -21.22 0.98
C ALA A 188 -8.94 -20.51 1.76
N VAL A 189 -9.30 -19.62 2.69
CA VAL A 189 -8.30 -18.87 3.46
C VAL A 189 -7.54 -19.77 4.44
N VAL A 190 -8.21 -20.71 5.12
CA VAL A 190 -7.55 -21.69 6.01
C VAL A 190 -6.60 -22.59 5.23
N SER A 191 -7.04 -23.11 4.08
CA SER A 191 -6.21 -23.95 3.21
C SER A 191 -4.96 -23.20 2.71
N ARG A 192 -5.10 -21.92 2.35
CA ARG A 192 -3.95 -21.09 1.94
C ARG A 192 -2.93 -20.89 3.06
N VAL A 193 -3.36 -20.63 4.29
CA VAL A 193 -2.45 -20.51 5.44
C VAL A 193 -1.76 -21.85 5.70
N LYS A 194 -2.53 -22.94 5.77
CA LYS A 194 -2.01 -24.31 5.99
C LYS A 194 -0.93 -24.70 4.98
N ASN A 195 -1.21 -24.49 3.70
CA ASN A 195 -0.29 -24.81 2.61
C ASN A 195 0.87 -23.82 2.48
N SER A 196 0.97 -22.84 3.37
CA SER A 196 2.02 -21.83 3.42
C SER A 196 2.80 -21.87 4.72
N ALA A 197 2.53 -22.86 5.58
CA ALA A 197 3.22 -23.06 6.85
C ALA A 197 4.74 -23.05 6.61
N ASP A 198 5.33 -23.99 5.88
CA ASP A 198 6.80 -24.05 5.71
C ASP A 198 7.52 -22.70 5.50
N PHE A 199 6.98 -21.83 4.63
CA PHE A 199 7.53 -20.48 4.45
C PHE A 199 7.33 -19.59 5.67
N LEU A 200 6.11 -19.49 6.20
CA LEU A 200 5.83 -18.68 7.39
C LEU A 200 6.74 -19.11 8.55
N GLY A 201 7.04 -20.41 8.66
CA GLY A 201 7.78 -20.99 9.78
C GLY A 201 9.25 -20.69 9.68
N LEU A 202 9.78 -20.79 8.46
CA LEU A 202 11.11 -20.31 8.13
C LEU A 202 11.22 -18.79 8.39
N ALA A 203 10.26 -17.98 7.94
CA ALA A 203 10.27 -16.53 8.15
C ALA A 203 10.28 -16.17 9.65
N ALA A 204 9.43 -16.82 10.46
CA ALA A 204 9.40 -16.63 11.91
C ALA A 204 10.73 -17.05 12.57
N ALA A 205 11.31 -18.18 12.16
CA ALA A 205 12.58 -18.64 12.67
C ALA A 205 13.71 -17.64 12.37
N ILE A 206 13.77 -17.11 11.15
CA ILE A 206 14.74 -16.08 10.73
C ILE A 206 14.53 -14.78 11.52
N ALA A 207 13.27 -14.37 11.72
CA ALA A 207 12.95 -13.16 12.48
C ALA A 207 13.41 -13.28 13.95
N HIS A 208 13.12 -14.38 14.64
CA HIS A 208 13.50 -14.53 16.05
C HIS A 208 14.97 -14.91 16.26
N ARG A 209 15.60 -15.58 15.29
CA ARG A 209 17.00 -16.02 15.36
C ARG A 209 17.67 -15.72 14.02
N PRO A 210 18.13 -14.47 13.82
CA PRO A 210 18.85 -14.08 12.62
C PRO A 210 20.30 -14.62 12.69
N GLU A 211 20.46 -15.94 12.81
CA GLU A 211 21.77 -16.54 12.64
C GLU A 211 22.17 -16.44 11.15
N PRO A 212 23.45 -16.21 10.81
CA PRO A 212 23.90 -15.96 9.44
C PRO A 212 23.81 -17.16 8.48
N ALA A 213 23.06 -18.21 8.82
CA ALA A 213 22.92 -19.36 7.95
C ALA A 213 22.31 -18.89 6.62
N GLU A 214 22.98 -19.16 5.50
CA GLU A 214 22.38 -19.00 4.18
C GLU A 214 21.09 -19.83 4.15
N HIS A 215 19.93 -19.18 4.28
CA HIS A 215 18.65 -19.84 4.17
C HIS A 215 18.39 -20.18 2.70
N LYS A 216 19.11 -21.16 2.15
CA LYS A 216 19.08 -21.56 0.74
C LYS A 216 17.67 -21.89 0.25
N ALA A 217 16.80 -22.35 1.14
CA ALA A 217 15.40 -22.63 0.85
C ALA A 217 14.51 -21.37 0.77
N PHE A 218 14.90 -20.24 1.35
CA PHE A 218 14.08 -19.05 1.49
C PHE A 218 13.58 -18.49 0.16
N PRO A 219 14.42 -18.23 -0.87
CA PRO A 219 13.94 -17.63 -2.12
C PRO A 219 12.95 -18.53 -2.86
N ARG A 220 13.19 -19.86 -2.80
CA ARG A 220 12.30 -20.87 -3.38
C ARG A 220 10.96 -20.88 -2.67
N LEU A 221 10.96 -21.00 -1.33
CA LEU A 221 9.74 -21.02 -0.53
C LEU A 221 8.93 -19.73 -0.65
N LEU A 222 9.59 -18.56 -0.69
CA LEU A 222 8.93 -17.28 -0.92
C LEU A 222 8.19 -17.27 -2.26
N SER A 223 8.89 -17.61 -3.35
CA SER A 223 8.33 -17.63 -4.71
C SER A 223 7.17 -18.62 -4.86
N GLU A 224 7.30 -19.81 -4.26
CA GLU A 224 6.25 -20.83 -4.24
C GLU A 224 5.03 -20.39 -3.41
N THR A 225 5.22 -19.56 -2.39
CA THR A 225 4.15 -19.17 -1.44
C THR A 225 3.37 -17.95 -1.89
N ILE A 226 3.98 -16.99 -2.60
CA ILE A 226 3.29 -15.76 -3.07
C ILE A 226 1.95 -16.04 -3.81
N PRO A 227 1.83 -17.05 -4.70
CA PRO A 227 0.53 -17.37 -5.32
C PRO A 227 -0.57 -17.79 -4.33
N ARG A 228 -0.19 -18.39 -3.19
CA ARG A 228 -1.11 -18.79 -2.11
C ARG A 228 -1.37 -17.64 -1.13
N LEU A 229 -0.35 -16.84 -0.84
CA LEU A 229 -0.42 -15.65 0.02
C LEU A 229 -0.02 -14.39 -0.76
N PRO A 230 -0.93 -13.82 -1.59
CA PRO A 230 -0.65 -12.62 -2.39
C PRO A 230 -0.06 -11.43 -1.64
N VAL A 231 -0.38 -11.28 -0.36
CA VAL A 231 0.15 -10.21 0.50
C VAL A 231 1.67 -10.27 0.67
N LEU A 232 2.29 -11.45 0.51
CA LEU A 232 3.76 -11.57 0.50
C LEU A 232 4.41 -10.83 -0.67
N GLY A 233 3.73 -10.70 -1.81
CA GLY A 233 4.24 -9.90 -2.92
C GLY A 233 4.32 -8.40 -2.57
N TYR A 234 3.42 -7.91 -1.73
CA TYR A 234 3.45 -6.55 -1.19
C TYR A 234 4.59 -6.38 -0.19
N VAL A 235 4.76 -7.34 0.74
CA VAL A 235 5.90 -7.33 1.68
C VAL A 235 7.23 -7.36 0.94
N TYR A 236 7.37 -8.21 -0.08
CA TYR A 236 8.58 -8.27 -0.89
C TYR A 236 8.81 -6.96 -1.63
N PHE A 237 7.77 -6.41 -2.25
CA PHE A 237 7.87 -5.12 -2.93
C PHE A 237 8.29 -3.98 -2.01
N GLU A 238 7.69 -3.85 -0.81
CA GLU A 238 8.05 -2.79 0.13
C GLU A 238 9.48 -3.00 0.67
N ALA A 239 9.88 -4.22 1.00
CA ALA A 239 11.27 -4.51 1.43
C ALA A 239 12.29 -4.20 0.34
N LEU A 240 11.99 -4.51 -0.93
CA LEU A 240 12.85 -4.17 -2.07
C LEU A 240 12.90 -2.66 -2.31
N SER A 241 11.75 -2.00 -2.26
CA SER A 241 11.67 -0.55 -2.47
C SER A 241 12.45 0.20 -1.38
N GLU A 242 12.27 -0.20 -0.11
CA GLU A 242 13.05 0.29 1.03
C GLU A 242 14.55 0.10 0.80
N TYR A 243 14.98 -1.12 0.46
CA TYR A 243 16.38 -1.40 0.20
C TYR A 243 16.98 -0.50 -0.90
N LEU A 244 16.29 -0.39 -2.04
CA LEU A 244 16.78 0.38 -3.17
C LEU A 244 16.89 1.87 -2.86
N MET A 245 15.90 2.42 -2.18
CA MET A 245 15.89 3.83 -1.80
C MET A 245 16.94 4.16 -0.73
N LEU A 246 17.27 3.21 0.15
CA LEU A 246 18.24 3.41 1.23
C LEU A 246 19.69 3.15 0.84
N TYR A 247 19.95 2.16 -0.01
CA TYR A 247 21.31 1.66 -0.29
C TYR A 247 21.86 2.03 -1.66
N SER A 248 21.05 2.58 -2.57
CA SER A 248 21.56 3.13 -3.83
C SER A 248 22.55 4.27 -3.59
N ARG A 249 23.66 4.24 -4.30
CA ARG A 249 24.70 5.30 -4.31
C ARG A 249 24.92 5.90 -5.70
N SER A 250 24.02 5.67 -6.66
CA SER A 250 24.12 6.31 -7.97
C SER A 250 24.10 7.84 -7.87
N PRO A 251 24.74 8.55 -8.83
CA PRO A 251 24.74 10.01 -8.85
C PRO A 251 23.33 10.63 -8.89
N HIS A 252 22.36 9.94 -9.49
CA HIS A 252 20.97 10.41 -9.49
C HIS A 252 20.34 10.34 -8.10
N THR A 253 20.55 9.24 -7.36
CA THR A 253 20.06 9.10 -5.98
C THR A 253 20.71 10.12 -5.05
N GLN A 254 22.01 10.41 -5.20
CA GLN A 254 22.68 11.43 -4.41
C GLN A 254 22.07 12.82 -4.64
N ARG A 255 21.82 13.22 -5.90
CA ARG A 255 21.14 14.50 -6.22
C ARG A 255 19.73 14.59 -5.61
N LEU A 256 18.96 13.50 -5.60
CA LEU A 256 17.64 13.48 -4.97
C LEU A 256 17.76 13.56 -3.44
N SER A 257 18.74 12.89 -2.85
CA SER A 257 18.99 12.99 -1.41
C SER A 257 19.37 14.40 -0.97
N GLU A 258 20.15 15.13 -1.78
CA GLU A 258 20.47 16.55 -1.54
C GLU A 258 19.22 17.44 -1.57
N GLN A 259 18.17 17.01 -2.28
CA GLN A 259 16.85 17.65 -2.30
C GLN A 259 15.93 17.16 -1.16
N GLY A 260 16.42 16.26 -0.30
CA GLY A 260 15.63 15.66 0.77
C GLY A 260 14.62 14.63 0.28
N GLU A 261 14.87 13.95 -0.84
CA GLU A 261 13.94 12.99 -1.44
C GLU A 261 14.58 11.61 -1.68
N PHE A 262 13.79 10.55 -1.46
CA PHE A 262 14.17 9.19 -1.88
C PHE A 262 14.01 9.03 -3.40
N ASN A 263 14.88 8.20 -4.01
CA ASN A 263 14.77 7.84 -5.42
C ASN A 263 13.62 6.86 -5.67
N ASN A 264 12.43 7.39 -6.01
CA ASN A 264 11.25 6.57 -6.31
C ASN A 264 11.29 5.93 -7.68
N TRP A 265 12.10 6.45 -8.60
CA TRP A 265 12.20 5.91 -9.95
C TRP A 265 12.84 4.52 -9.92
N LEU A 266 13.79 4.28 -9.02
CA LEU A 266 14.59 3.06 -8.99
C LEU A 266 13.74 1.79 -8.82
N TYR A 267 12.90 1.72 -7.79
CA TYR A 267 12.06 0.55 -7.57
C TYR A 267 10.94 0.42 -8.63
N LYS A 268 10.46 1.55 -9.17
CA LYS A 268 9.46 1.54 -10.26
C LYS A 268 10.06 0.99 -11.55
N LYS A 269 11.31 1.34 -11.88
CA LYS A 269 12.05 0.76 -13.01
C LYS A 269 12.21 -0.75 -12.84
N VAL A 270 12.68 -1.19 -11.67
CA VAL A 270 12.78 -2.63 -11.38
C VAL A 270 11.43 -3.33 -11.55
N LEU A 271 10.34 -2.71 -11.07
CA LEU A 271 9.00 -3.27 -11.19
C LEU A 271 8.53 -3.36 -12.65
N PHE A 272 8.64 -2.28 -13.43
CA PHE A 272 8.01 -2.17 -14.75
C PHE A 272 8.89 -2.65 -15.90
N GLU A 273 10.21 -2.42 -15.82
CA GLU A 273 11.17 -2.88 -16.81
C GLU A 273 11.56 -4.35 -16.55
N GLY A 274 11.69 -4.73 -15.28
CA GLY A 274 12.04 -6.09 -14.87
C GLY A 274 10.90 -7.12 -15.00
N PHE A 275 9.64 -6.67 -14.97
CA PHE A 275 8.47 -7.56 -14.98
C PHE A 275 7.36 -7.03 -15.92
N PRO A 276 7.44 -7.30 -17.24
CA PRO A 276 6.52 -6.73 -18.24
C PRO A 276 5.01 -7.07 -18.04
N GLY A 277 4.68 -7.97 -17.09
CA GLY A 277 3.32 -8.28 -16.67
C GLY A 277 2.72 -7.35 -15.59
N THR A 278 3.50 -6.47 -14.97
CA THR A 278 3.05 -5.54 -13.91
C THR A 278 2.89 -4.08 -14.39
N ALA A 279 3.46 -3.74 -15.55
CA ALA A 279 3.31 -2.42 -16.17
C ALA A 279 1.84 -2.11 -16.47
N GLY A 280 1.29 -1.03 -15.92
CA GLY A 280 -0.14 -0.64 -16.09
C GLY A 280 -1.17 -1.48 -15.32
N HIS A 281 -0.76 -2.61 -14.73
CA HIS A 281 -1.55 -3.40 -13.80
C HIS A 281 -0.69 -3.67 -12.57
N PHE A 282 -0.64 -2.72 -11.64
CA PHE A 282 0.12 -2.81 -10.40
C PHE A 282 -0.52 -3.84 -9.46
N ASP A 283 -0.42 -5.12 -9.84
CA ASP A 283 -0.84 -6.26 -9.04
C ASP A 283 0.38 -6.89 -8.38
N LEU A 284 0.75 -6.33 -7.24
CA LEU A 284 1.86 -6.83 -6.42
C LEU A 284 1.64 -8.28 -5.96
N ALA A 285 0.42 -8.82 -6.06
CA ALA A 285 0.17 -10.25 -5.86
C ALA A 285 0.94 -11.16 -6.83
N ARG A 286 1.38 -10.62 -7.98
CA ARG A 286 2.16 -11.34 -8.99
C ARG A 286 3.66 -11.02 -8.90
N PHE A 287 4.05 -10.12 -8.00
CA PHE A 287 5.44 -9.73 -7.81
C PHE A 287 6.19 -10.83 -7.04
N ARG A 288 6.98 -11.63 -7.76
CA ARG A 288 7.73 -12.78 -7.20
C ARG A 288 9.08 -13.03 -7.90
N PRO A 289 9.96 -12.02 -8.03
CA PRO A 289 11.28 -12.27 -8.60
C PRO A 289 12.05 -13.33 -7.83
N GLY A 290 12.58 -14.32 -8.55
CA GLY A 290 13.65 -15.15 -8.02
C GLY A 290 14.90 -14.30 -7.81
N PHE A 291 15.69 -14.59 -6.78
CA PHE A 291 16.84 -13.75 -6.40
C PHE A 291 17.91 -13.66 -7.50
N ALA A 292 18.15 -14.73 -8.27
CA ALA A 292 19.10 -14.67 -9.39
C ALA A 292 18.67 -13.64 -10.48
N LEU A 293 17.38 -13.64 -10.84
CA LEU A 293 16.84 -12.65 -11.78
C LEU A 293 16.88 -11.25 -11.17
N LEU A 294 16.55 -11.11 -9.88
CA LEU A 294 16.63 -9.83 -9.20
C LEU A 294 18.04 -9.27 -9.23
N GLU A 295 19.06 -10.06 -8.89
CA GLU A 295 20.47 -9.63 -8.90
C GLU A 295 20.91 -9.12 -10.28
N GLN A 296 20.50 -9.82 -11.36
CA GLN A 296 20.74 -9.37 -12.73
C GLN A 296 20.10 -8.02 -13.01
N ILE A 297 18.82 -7.85 -12.65
CA ILE A 297 18.08 -6.60 -12.87
C ILE A 297 18.70 -5.47 -12.04
N LEU A 298 19.05 -5.72 -10.77
CA LEU A 298 19.63 -4.71 -9.89
C LEU A 298 20.94 -4.17 -10.45
N GLY A 299 21.83 -5.04 -10.94
CA GLY A 299 23.10 -4.61 -11.54
C GLY A 299 22.91 -3.81 -12.84
N GLN A 300 21.82 -4.03 -13.58
CA GLN A 300 21.49 -3.25 -14.78
C GLN A 300 20.88 -1.89 -14.46
N VAL A 301 20.01 -1.82 -13.46
CA VAL A 301 19.29 -0.59 -13.13
C VAL A 301 20.14 0.37 -12.30
N ASP A 302 20.92 -0.16 -11.34
CA ASP A 302 21.88 0.64 -10.56
C ASP A 302 23.10 -0.20 -10.17
N PRO A 303 24.26 0.01 -10.84
CA PRO A 303 25.48 -0.77 -10.59
C PRO A 303 26.10 -0.53 -9.21
N SER A 304 25.64 0.47 -8.45
CA SER A 304 26.10 0.70 -7.08
C SER A 304 25.48 -0.27 -6.06
N ILE A 305 24.48 -1.05 -6.46
CA ILE A 305 23.80 -2.00 -5.60
C ILE A 305 24.60 -3.30 -5.47
N GLU A 306 24.99 -3.62 -4.23
CA GLU A 306 25.66 -4.88 -3.90
C GLU A 306 24.64 -6.03 -3.80
N ALA A 307 24.70 -6.97 -4.76
CA ALA A 307 23.78 -8.10 -4.87
C ALA A 307 23.74 -8.99 -3.60
N ALA A 308 24.91 -9.33 -3.04
CA ALA A 308 25.01 -10.18 -1.85
C ALA A 308 24.38 -9.51 -0.63
N HIS A 309 24.63 -8.21 -0.44
CA HIS A 309 24.03 -7.43 0.62
C HIS A 309 22.51 -7.31 0.44
N ALA A 310 22.04 -7.07 -0.79
CA ALA A 310 20.61 -7.02 -1.12
C ALA A 310 19.91 -8.33 -0.77
N ARG A 311 20.49 -9.47 -1.16
CA ARG A 311 19.96 -10.80 -0.84
C ARG A 311 19.83 -11.04 0.67
N ALA A 312 20.88 -10.73 1.43
CA ALA A 312 20.87 -10.90 2.88
C ALA A 312 19.84 -9.98 3.55
N HIS A 313 19.81 -8.71 3.13
CA HIS A 313 18.88 -7.72 3.63
C HIS A 313 17.42 -8.13 3.35
N LEU A 314 17.09 -8.48 2.11
CA LEU A 314 15.73 -8.87 1.71
C LEU A 314 15.26 -10.11 2.48
N THR A 315 16.13 -11.11 2.64
CA THR A 315 15.80 -12.32 3.42
C THR A 315 15.43 -11.96 4.85
N ALA A 316 16.26 -11.17 5.52
CA ALA A 316 16.00 -10.75 6.90
C ALA A 316 14.78 -9.83 7.01
N ARG A 317 14.64 -8.85 6.11
CA ARG A 317 13.58 -7.84 6.15
C ARG A 317 12.21 -8.41 5.84
N ILE A 318 12.10 -9.25 4.80
CA ILE A 318 10.85 -9.94 4.45
C ILE A 318 10.44 -10.87 5.59
N SER A 319 11.40 -11.59 6.19
CA SER A 319 11.13 -12.47 7.33
C SER A 319 10.59 -11.69 8.54
N HIS A 320 11.23 -10.57 8.88
CA HIS A 320 10.78 -9.68 9.94
C HIS A 320 9.38 -9.12 9.67
N LEU A 321 9.16 -8.54 8.49
CA LEU A 321 7.87 -7.94 8.13
C LEU A 321 6.75 -8.99 8.06
N ALA A 322 7.01 -10.15 7.45
CA ALA A 322 6.01 -11.23 7.40
C ALA A 322 5.64 -11.68 8.83
N THR A 323 6.62 -11.88 9.70
CA THR A 323 6.37 -12.29 11.09
C THR A 323 5.59 -11.22 11.84
N ALA A 324 6.09 -9.97 11.84
CA ALA A 324 5.53 -8.84 12.57
C ALA A 324 4.14 -8.40 12.07
N ARG A 325 3.80 -8.67 10.80
CA ARG A 325 2.52 -8.22 10.20
C ARG A 325 1.50 -9.33 10.04
N PHE A 326 1.90 -10.61 10.05
CA PHE A 326 0.99 -11.73 9.78
C PHE A 326 0.70 -12.63 10.98
N LEU A 327 1.66 -12.79 11.90
CA LEU A 327 1.54 -13.74 13.02
C LEU A 327 1.03 -13.09 14.32
N GLY A 328 0.94 -11.76 14.34
CA GLY A 328 0.55 -11.00 15.52
C GLY A 328 1.69 -10.81 16.52
N PRO A 329 1.60 -9.78 17.37
CA PRO A 329 2.72 -9.34 18.18
C PRO A 329 2.98 -10.19 19.42
N GLU A 330 2.29 -11.29 19.73
CA GLU A 330 2.46 -11.97 21.05
C GLU A 330 2.98 -13.41 20.98
N ARG A 331 3.29 -13.93 19.77
CA ARG A 331 3.52 -15.38 19.62
C ARG A 331 4.85 -15.70 18.95
N SER A 332 5.69 -16.42 19.68
CA SER A 332 6.75 -17.23 19.08
C SER A 332 6.14 -18.31 18.18
N ALA A 333 6.90 -18.83 17.22
CA ALA A 333 6.49 -20.01 16.45
C ALA A 333 6.19 -21.19 17.40
N GLU A 334 4.93 -21.34 17.82
CA GLU A 334 4.47 -22.55 18.47
C GLU A 334 4.75 -23.76 17.57
N PRO A 335 4.76 -24.98 18.09
CA PRO A 335 4.86 -26.14 17.23
C PRO A 335 3.58 -26.24 16.38
N TRP A 336 3.64 -25.75 15.14
CA TRP A 336 2.46 -25.62 14.26
C TRP A 336 1.75 -26.92 13.94
N HIS A 337 2.40 -28.05 14.22
CA HIS A 337 1.78 -29.37 14.21
C HIS A 337 0.65 -29.53 15.23
N ARG A 338 0.49 -28.61 16.20
CA ARG A 338 -0.58 -28.62 17.22
C ARG A 338 -1.76 -27.70 16.88
N ILE A 339 -1.66 -26.95 15.78
CA ILE A 339 -2.70 -26.00 15.37
C ILE A 339 -3.88 -26.79 14.79
N ARG A 340 -5.08 -26.48 15.28
CA ARG A 340 -6.33 -26.93 14.64
C ARG A 340 -6.59 -26.11 13.38
N TRP A 341 -6.71 -26.78 12.24
CA TRP A 341 -6.93 -26.12 10.95
C TRP A 341 -8.43 -25.87 10.67
N ASP A 342 -9.08 -25.20 11.62
CA ASP A 342 -10.43 -24.65 11.46
C ASP A 342 -10.37 -23.11 11.49
N PHE A 343 -11.41 -22.46 10.96
CA PHE A 343 -11.37 -21.01 10.75
C PHE A 343 -11.17 -20.22 12.03
N ASP A 344 -11.90 -20.57 13.10
CA ASP A 344 -11.86 -19.83 14.35
C ASP A 344 -10.49 -19.93 15.01
N HIS A 345 -9.90 -21.13 15.04
CA HIS A 345 -8.57 -21.32 15.60
C HIS A 345 -7.47 -20.68 14.73
N VAL A 346 -7.57 -20.76 13.40
CA VAL A 346 -6.64 -20.05 12.50
C VAL A 346 -6.78 -18.53 12.65
N ALA A 347 -7.99 -18.00 12.88
CA ALA A 347 -8.21 -16.58 13.12
C ALA A 347 -7.60 -16.09 14.45
N GLU A 348 -7.50 -16.95 15.45
CA GLU A 348 -6.82 -16.65 16.71
C GLU A 348 -5.30 -16.59 16.56
N VAL A 349 -4.71 -17.49 15.74
CA VAL A 349 -3.26 -17.62 15.59
C VAL A 349 -2.70 -16.72 14.48
N PHE A 350 -3.42 -16.62 13.35
CA PHE A 350 -2.98 -15.93 12.13
C PHE A 350 -3.93 -14.79 11.76
N GLY A 351 -4.58 -14.17 12.74
CA GLY A 351 -5.64 -13.18 12.53
C GLY A 351 -5.32 -12.10 11.49
N PRO A 352 -4.18 -11.40 11.58
CA PRO A 352 -3.78 -10.41 10.58
C PRO A 352 -3.63 -10.99 9.16
N LEU A 353 -2.97 -12.14 9.02
CA LEU A 353 -2.83 -12.82 7.73
C LEU A 353 -4.20 -13.20 7.16
N LEU A 354 -5.06 -13.75 8.01
CA LEU A 354 -6.38 -14.21 7.61
C LEU A 354 -7.23 -13.05 7.09
N GLY A 355 -7.18 -11.89 7.74
CA GLY A 355 -7.88 -10.70 7.27
C GLY A 355 -7.37 -10.20 5.91
N HIS A 356 -6.05 -10.19 5.68
CA HIS A 356 -5.49 -9.87 4.35
C HIS A 356 -5.96 -10.86 3.28
N LEU A 357 -6.02 -12.15 3.59
CA LEU A 357 -6.53 -13.17 2.68
C LEU A 357 -8.03 -12.98 2.41
N ILE A 358 -8.84 -12.73 3.43
CA ILE A 358 -10.27 -12.46 3.28
C ILE A 358 -10.50 -11.26 2.35
N HIS A 359 -9.80 -10.15 2.60
CA HIS A 359 -9.92 -8.94 1.77
C HIS A 359 -9.60 -9.21 0.30
N ARG A 360 -8.61 -10.07 0.02
CA ARG A 360 -8.27 -10.47 -1.35
C ARG A 360 -9.29 -11.45 -1.94
N GLU A 361 -9.69 -12.49 -1.21
CA GLU A 361 -10.60 -13.53 -1.71
C GLU A 361 -12.02 -13.01 -1.96
N LEU A 362 -12.47 -11.97 -1.24
CA LEU A 362 -13.73 -11.28 -1.52
C LEU A 362 -13.83 -10.76 -2.97
N ARG A 363 -12.69 -10.53 -3.66
CA ARG A 363 -12.66 -10.11 -5.07
C ARG A 363 -12.96 -11.23 -6.07
N ARG A 364 -13.01 -12.49 -5.61
CA ARG A 364 -13.21 -13.67 -6.48
C ARG A 364 -14.67 -14.09 -6.59
N PHE A 365 -15.55 -13.57 -5.74
CA PHE A 365 -16.96 -13.89 -5.81
C PHE A 365 -17.65 -13.28 -7.03
N HIS A 366 -18.69 -13.95 -7.51
CA HIS A 366 -19.42 -13.58 -8.73
C HIS A 366 -20.05 -12.18 -8.70
N ARG A 367 -20.21 -11.60 -7.51
CA ARG A 367 -20.80 -10.27 -7.27
C ARG A 367 -19.74 -9.16 -7.15
N TYR A 368 -18.51 -9.41 -7.58
CA TYR A 368 -17.46 -8.39 -7.74
C TYR A 368 -17.75 -7.51 -8.98
N PRO A 369 -17.55 -6.17 -8.91
CA PRO A 369 -16.97 -5.41 -7.80
C PRO A 369 -17.97 -4.93 -6.74
N ASP A 370 -19.27 -5.02 -7.00
CA ASP A 370 -20.32 -4.36 -6.20
C ASP A 370 -20.24 -4.70 -4.72
N PHE A 371 -20.09 -5.99 -4.39
CA PHE A 371 -20.04 -6.43 -3.00
C PHE A 371 -18.74 -6.04 -2.29
N TYR A 372 -17.61 -6.19 -2.98
CA TYR A 372 -16.29 -5.82 -2.46
C TYR A 372 -16.21 -4.32 -2.14
N HIS A 373 -16.89 -3.48 -2.92
CA HIS A 373 -16.96 -2.04 -2.67
C HIS A 373 -17.52 -1.69 -1.29
N PHE A 374 -18.52 -2.44 -0.79
CA PHE A 374 -19.05 -2.20 0.56
C PHE A 374 -18.01 -2.44 1.66
N PHE A 375 -17.18 -3.47 1.54
CA PHE A 375 -16.11 -3.76 2.50
C PHE A 375 -15.04 -2.66 2.50
N ASP A 376 -14.65 -2.18 1.31
CA ASP A 376 -13.69 -1.08 1.20
C ASP A 376 -14.28 0.26 1.68
N ALA A 377 -15.55 0.54 1.38
CA ALA A 377 -16.24 1.74 1.86
C ALA A 377 -16.39 1.73 3.39
N TYR A 378 -16.73 0.58 3.98
CA TYR A 378 -16.82 0.43 5.43
C TYR A 378 -15.48 0.69 6.12
N LYS A 379 -14.39 0.13 5.59
CA LYS A 379 -13.03 0.41 6.05
C LYS A 379 -12.67 1.90 5.92
N ALA A 380 -13.03 2.55 4.82
CA ALA A 380 -12.74 3.97 4.61
C ALA A 380 -13.47 4.86 5.63
N VAL A 381 -14.74 4.57 5.94
CA VAL A 381 -15.49 5.27 6.99
C VAL A 381 -14.81 5.14 8.35
N GLN A 382 -14.33 3.93 8.70
CA GLN A 382 -13.59 3.73 9.94
C GLN A 382 -12.28 4.53 9.98
N ALA A 383 -11.54 4.57 8.87
CA ALA A 383 -10.31 5.37 8.76
C ALA A 383 -10.60 6.86 8.93
N TRP A 384 -11.61 7.38 8.23
CA TRP A 384 -12.04 8.77 8.35
C TRP A 384 -12.46 9.13 9.78
N ASN A 385 -13.19 8.25 10.46
CA ASN A 385 -13.58 8.46 11.86
C ASN A 385 -12.34 8.53 12.77
N TYR A 386 -11.38 7.63 12.59
CA TYR A 386 -10.13 7.66 13.35
C TYR A 386 -9.32 8.93 13.05
N TRP A 387 -9.17 9.29 11.77
CA TRP A 387 -8.46 10.50 11.36
C TRP A 387 -9.10 11.76 11.92
N ASN A 388 -10.43 11.89 11.83
CA ASN A 388 -11.14 13.03 12.41
C ASN A 388 -11.02 13.06 13.94
N HIS A 389 -11.07 11.90 14.61
CA HIS A 389 -10.87 11.82 16.06
C HIS A 389 -9.46 12.26 16.49
N MET A 390 -8.45 11.88 15.71
CA MET A 390 -7.04 12.23 15.93
C MET A 390 -6.63 13.54 15.26
N ASP A 391 -7.58 14.25 14.65
CA ASP A 391 -7.39 15.52 13.96
C ASP A 391 -6.40 15.49 12.76
N ILE A 392 -6.31 14.33 12.09
CA ILE A 392 -5.41 14.06 10.96
C ILE A 392 -6.09 14.47 9.63
N ALA A 393 -5.62 15.56 9.04
CA ALA A 393 -6.05 16.00 7.71
C ALA A 393 -5.27 15.35 6.56
N LEU A 394 -3.98 15.07 6.77
CA LEU A 394 -3.04 14.66 5.73
C LEU A 394 -2.28 13.37 6.10
N PRO A 395 -2.94 12.19 6.10
CA PRO A 395 -2.25 10.93 6.31
C PRO A 395 -1.29 10.64 5.14
N PHE A 396 -0.18 9.96 5.35
CA PHE A 396 0.75 9.58 4.26
C PHE A 396 1.11 8.08 4.34
N ASN A 397 1.82 7.53 3.36
CA ASN A 397 2.21 6.12 3.42
C ASN A 397 3.25 5.88 4.53
N GLY A 398 2.87 5.07 5.53
CA GLY A 398 3.68 4.76 6.70
C GLY A 398 4.60 3.55 6.56
N THR A 399 4.61 2.83 5.42
CA THR A 399 5.65 1.80 5.18
C THR A 399 7.02 2.45 5.00
N MET A 400 7.05 3.57 4.28
CA MET A 400 8.22 4.43 4.11
C MET A 400 7.77 5.80 3.57
N PRO A 401 8.35 6.94 3.99
CA PRO A 401 7.97 8.27 3.53
C PRO A 401 8.46 8.56 2.10
N LYS A 402 7.95 7.83 1.12
CA LYS A 402 8.37 7.87 -0.29
C LYS A 402 7.69 8.95 -1.13
N GLY A 403 6.90 9.84 -0.51
CA GLY A 403 6.23 10.97 -1.19
C GLY A 403 4.74 10.74 -1.51
N GLU A 404 4.11 9.71 -0.94
CA GLU A 404 2.67 9.46 -1.07
C GLU A 404 1.90 10.13 0.08
N ILE A 405 1.17 11.21 -0.21
CA ILE A 405 0.34 11.93 0.75
C ILE A 405 -1.13 11.72 0.40
N GLY A 406 -1.95 11.51 1.41
CA GLY A 406 -3.40 11.47 1.34
C GLY A 406 -4.01 12.78 1.79
N VAL A 407 -5.12 13.19 1.20
CA VAL A 407 -6.03 14.19 1.79
C VAL A 407 -7.24 13.46 2.37
N ASN A 408 -7.54 13.69 3.65
CA ASN A 408 -8.74 13.17 4.31
C ASN A 408 -9.99 13.93 3.81
N PRO A 409 -10.84 13.32 2.99
CA PRO A 409 -12.00 14.00 2.40
C PRO A 409 -13.16 14.19 3.39
N ALA A 410 -13.08 13.58 4.57
CA ALA A 410 -14.10 13.69 5.63
C ALA A 410 -13.74 14.74 6.69
N TYR A 411 -12.59 15.39 6.57
CA TYR A 411 -12.12 16.38 7.54
C TYR A 411 -12.94 17.67 7.39
N SER A 412 -13.73 18.03 8.41
CA SER A 412 -14.78 19.04 8.31
C SER A 412 -14.28 20.47 8.12
N GLU A 413 -13.07 20.76 8.62
CA GLU A 413 -12.46 22.10 8.61
C GLU A 413 -11.39 22.24 7.53
N LEU A 414 -11.41 21.35 6.53
CA LEU A 414 -10.47 21.38 5.43
C LEU A 414 -10.79 22.55 4.49
N ASP A 415 -9.93 23.55 4.47
CA ASP A 415 -9.95 24.60 3.45
C ASP A 415 -9.06 24.21 2.28
N TYR A 416 -9.59 24.33 1.06
CA TYR A 416 -8.88 23.90 -0.13
C TYR A 416 -9.30 24.61 -1.41
N ARG A 417 -8.36 24.67 -2.34
CA ARG A 417 -8.57 25.09 -3.72
C ARG A 417 -8.04 24.04 -4.67
N VAL A 418 -8.72 23.85 -5.79
CA VAL A 418 -8.33 22.87 -6.80
C VAL A 418 -8.07 23.59 -8.11
N TRP A 419 -6.91 23.32 -8.70
CA TRP A 419 -6.51 23.90 -9.97
C TRP A 419 -6.21 22.79 -10.96
N ARG A 420 -6.70 22.94 -12.19
CA ARG A 420 -6.06 22.27 -13.31
C ARG A 420 -4.71 22.93 -13.54
N ALA A 421 -3.68 22.11 -13.72
CA ALA A 421 -2.33 22.57 -14.04
C ALA A 421 -1.86 22.05 -15.41
N GLU A 422 -0.78 22.63 -15.89
CA GLU A 422 -0.06 22.17 -17.08
C GLU A 422 1.43 22.02 -16.75
N LEU A 423 2.08 21.04 -17.37
CA LEU A 423 3.51 20.80 -17.23
C LEU A 423 4.24 21.68 -18.25
N GLY A 424 5.06 22.60 -17.75
CA GLY A 424 5.90 23.46 -18.58
C GLY A 424 7.12 22.73 -19.16
N ASP A 425 7.74 23.32 -20.19
CA ASP A 425 8.97 22.80 -20.81
C ASP A 425 10.18 22.83 -19.84
N ASP A 426 10.09 23.60 -18.76
CA ASP A 426 11.06 23.67 -17.67
C ASP A 426 10.89 22.55 -16.62
N GLY A 427 9.89 21.68 -16.79
CA GLY A 427 9.56 20.60 -15.87
C GLY A 427 8.78 21.04 -14.63
N LEU A 428 8.34 22.29 -14.54
CA LEU A 428 7.49 22.79 -13.46
C LEU A 428 6.00 22.65 -13.80
N LEU A 429 5.17 22.52 -12.76
CA LEU A 429 3.72 22.59 -12.91
C LEU A 429 3.25 24.02 -12.71
N HIS A 430 2.40 24.49 -13.63
CA HIS A 430 1.77 25.80 -13.55
C HIS A 430 0.26 25.62 -13.41
N PRO A 431 -0.35 26.06 -12.29
CA PRO A 431 -1.80 26.18 -12.19
C PRO A 431 -2.32 27.12 -13.29
N VAL A 432 -3.27 26.66 -14.11
CA VAL A 432 -3.81 27.43 -15.25
C VAL A 432 -5.28 27.79 -15.09
N GLN A 433 -6.05 26.99 -14.35
CA GLN A 433 -7.49 27.19 -14.17
C GLN A 433 -7.95 26.66 -12.82
N GLU A 434 -8.53 27.54 -11.99
CA GLU A 434 -9.21 27.12 -10.76
C GLU A 434 -10.52 26.41 -11.13
N VAL A 435 -10.77 25.26 -10.51
CA VAL A 435 -11.96 24.44 -10.76
C VAL A 435 -12.73 24.25 -9.46
N THR A 436 -14.04 24.46 -9.53
CA THR A 436 -14.92 24.23 -8.38
C THR A 436 -15.24 22.75 -8.26
N LEU A 437 -14.60 22.08 -7.31
CA LEU A 437 -14.82 20.67 -6.99
C LEU A 437 -15.05 20.51 -5.50
N ARG A 438 -15.94 19.59 -5.12
CA ARG A 438 -16.10 19.17 -3.72
C ARG A 438 -15.35 17.88 -3.44
N LEU A 439 -14.42 17.91 -2.49
CA LEU A 439 -13.85 16.67 -1.92
C LEU A 439 -14.94 15.95 -1.14
N THR A 440 -15.26 14.71 -1.53
CA THR A 440 -16.39 13.97 -0.93
C THR A 440 -15.90 12.68 -0.28
N PRO A 441 -16.30 12.37 0.98
CA PRO A 441 -15.96 11.13 1.66
C PRO A 441 -16.81 9.97 1.14
N ARG A 442 -16.57 9.62 -0.12
CA ARG A 442 -17.20 8.50 -0.81
C ARG A 442 -16.18 7.92 -1.78
N LEU A 443 -15.89 6.63 -1.64
CA LEU A 443 -14.97 5.96 -2.55
C LEU A 443 -15.50 6.01 -3.99
N VAL A 444 -14.59 6.25 -4.93
CA VAL A 444 -14.84 6.01 -6.36
C VAL A 444 -15.07 4.52 -6.58
N ASP A 445 -15.94 4.16 -7.52
CA ASP A 445 -16.03 2.78 -7.99
C ASP A 445 -14.65 2.36 -8.52
N THR A 446 -14.20 1.18 -8.10
CA THR A 446 -12.95 0.56 -8.53
C THR A 446 -12.70 0.61 -10.04
N GLN A 447 -13.78 0.56 -10.83
CA GLN A 447 -13.76 0.64 -12.30
C GLN A 447 -13.25 1.97 -12.87
N HIS A 448 -13.19 3.02 -12.06
CA HIS A 448 -12.77 4.36 -12.51
C HIS A 448 -11.44 4.79 -11.89
N THR A 449 -10.71 3.84 -11.29
CA THR A 449 -9.38 4.10 -10.72
C THR A 449 -8.30 3.92 -11.77
N LEU A 450 -7.28 4.80 -11.75
CA LEU A 450 -6.19 4.89 -12.74
C LEU A 450 -5.42 3.58 -12.98
N MET A 451 -5.41 2.67 -11.99
CA MET A 451 -4.69 1.40 -12.04
C MET A 451 -5.59 0.16 -12.17
N ARG A 452 -6.92 0.33 -12.18
CA ARG A 452 -7.89 -0.80 -12.21
C ARG A 452 -9.06 -0.59 -13.18
N ASP A 453 -8.98 0.38 -14.08
CA ASP A 453 -9.90 0.49 -15.21
C ASP A 453 -9.61 -0.61 -16.25
N SER A 454 -9.93 -1.85 -15.90
CA SER A 454 -9.72 -3.05 -16.70
C SER A 454 -11.04 -3.75 -17.03
N ARG A 455 -12.09 -2.98 -17.32
CA ARG A 455 -13.25 -3.53 -18.02
C ARG A 455 -12.83 -3.89 -19.45
N THR A 456 -12.32 -5.13 -19.61
CA THR A 456 -12.41 -6.08 -20.74
C THR A 456 -11.22 -7.06 -20.84
N ALA A 457 -10.46 -7.33 -19.78
CA ALA A 457 -9.45 -8.41 -19.80
C ALA A 457 -9.92 -9.60 -18.92
N GLY A 458 -10.96 -10.31 -19.34
CA GLY A 458 -11.41 -11.51 -18.63
C GLY A 458 -12.88 -11.92 -18.76
N ARG A 459 -13.54 -11.72 -19.91
CA ARG A 459 -14.64 -12.63 -20.28
C ARG A 459 -14.00 -13.91 -20.80
N HIS A 460 -13.64 -14.82 -19.88
CA HIS A 460 -13.65 -16.22 -20.26
C HIS A 460 -15.12 -16.59 -20.42
N ASP A 461 -15.55 -16.79 -21.67
CA ASP A 461 -16.74 -17.57 -21.97
C ASP A 461 -16.58 -18.94 -21.31
N VAL A 462 -17.16 -19.08 -20.12
CA VAL A 462 -17.55 -20.39 -19.63
C VAL A 462 -18.70 -20.82 -20.53
N PRO A 463 -18.60 -21.94 -21.27
CA PRO A 463 -19.69 -22.39 -22.12
C PRO A 463 -20.93 -22.54 -21.25
N ARG A 464 -21.99 -21.78 -21.56
CA ARG A 464 -23.34 -22.05 -21.07
C ARG A 464 -23.67 -23.48 -21.46
N LYS A 465 -23.52 -24.43 -20.52
CA LYS A 465 -24.26 -25.69 -20.59
C LYS A 465 -25.71 -25.33 -20.37
N THR A 466 -26.40 -25.09 -21.48
CA THR A 466 -27.86 -25.12 -21.59
C THR A 466 -28.33 -26.49 -21.12
N ARG A 467 -28.65 -26.59 -19.83
CA ARG A 467 -29.62 -27.59 -19.36
C ARG A 467 -30.96 -27.15 -19.95
N ARG A 468 -31.32 -27.77 -21.08
CA ARG A 468 -32.71 -27.81 -21.53
C ARG A 468 -33.52 -28.44 -20.39
N LEU A 469 -34.26 -27.63 -19.67
CA LEU A 469 -35.46 -28.09 -18.99
C LEU A 469 -36.44 -28.42 -20.12
N ALA A 470 -36.65 -29.72 -20.32
CA ALA A 470 -37.75 -30.21 -21.13
C ALA A 470 -39.04 -29.85 -20.40
N ASP A 471 -39.96 -29.29 -21.18
CA ASP A 471 -41.37 -29.20 -20.85
C ASP A 471 -41.88 -30.54 -20.32
N SER A 472 -42.59 -30.49 -19.20
CA SER A 472 -43.73 -31.38 -18.99
C SER A 472 -44.83 -30.56 -18.33
N THR A 473 -45.88 -30.43 -19.12
CA THR A 473 -47.22 -30.01 -18.78
C THR A 473 -47.87 -31.02 -17.84
N LEU A 474 -48.28 -30.55 -16.67
CA LEU A 474 -49.49 -30.82 -15.86
C LEU A 474 -49.18 -30.70 -14.36
#